data_AF-D2W3S3-F1
#
_entry.id   AF-D2W3S3-F1
#
_cell.length_a   1.000
_cell.length_b   1.000
_cell.length_c   1.000
_cell.angle_alpha   90.00
_cell.angle_beta   90.00
_cell.angle_gamma   90.00
#
_symmetry.space_group_name_H-M   'P 1'
#
loop_
_entity.id
_entity.type
_entity.pdbx_description
1 polymer ?
#
loop_
_entity_poly.entity_id
_entity_poly.type
_entity_poly.pdbx_seq_one_letter_code
_entity_poly.pdbx_strand_id
1 'polypeptide(L)'
;MAFITSVLCQLTYIPFVYWFVELIQNNLYLLVTGSYGWIYPTSPYNYFTFDSVKSWAIMPILFFTIYYFFLIPKKINIWLGFVITGTAGYVTEFIVGYVSAVIFHETMQEWPNSKLKFVGGIGSYILWILDAVMYYWLVFKMPKLLSENLKGKEPKQPSK
;
A
#
# COMPACT_ATOMS: atom_id res chain seq x y z
N MET A 1 5.42 17.36 -15.25
CA MET A 1 6.67 16.78 -14.71
C MET A 1 6.56 16.41 -13.23
N ALA A 2 6.18 17.32 -12.34
CA ALA A 2 6.14 17.04 -10.88
C ALA A 2 5.37 15.76 -10.49
N PHE A 3 4.15 15.56 -11.02
CA PHE A 3 3.35 14.36 -10.74
C PHE A 3 4.08 13.05 -11.11
N ILE A 4 4.59 12.97 -12.34
CA ILE A 4 5.26 11.77 -12.87
C ILE A 4 6.51 11.46 -12.04
N THR A 5 7.34 12.47 -11.76
CA THR A 5 8.54 12.29 -10.93
C THR A 5 8.18 11.80 -9.53
N SER A 6 7.14 12.37 -8.90
CA SER A 6 6.68 11.92 -7.58
C SER A 6 6.22 10.46 -7.59
N VAL A 7 5.47 10.04 -8.62
CA VAL A 7 5.03 8.64 -8.75
C VAL A 7 6.24 7.72 -8.98
N LEU A 8 7.17 8.08 -9.87
CA LEU A 8 8.37 7.28 -10.12
C LEU A 8 9.21 7.11 -8.85
N CYS A 9 9.42 8.18 -8.08
CA CYS A 9 10.11 8.10 -6.79
C CYS A 9 9.38 7.21 -5.80
N GLN A 10 8.04 7.22 -5.78
CA GLN A 10 7.27 6.33 -4.91
C GLN A 10 7.40 4.86 -5.31
N LEU A 11 7.40 4.58 -6.61
CA LEU A 11 7.52 3.21 -7.14
C LEU A 11 8.85 2.54 -6.79
N THR A 12 9.91 3.29 -6.48
CA THR A 12 11.20 2.69 -6.12
C THR A 12 11.24 2.09 -4.71
N TYR A 13 10.32 2.47 -3.81
CA TYR A 13 10.37 2.01 -2.42
C TYR A 13 9.01 1.62 -1.83
N ILE A 14 7.92 2.30 -2.16
CA ILE A 14 6.61 2.04 -1.56
C ILE A 14 6.18 0.58 -1.78
N PRO A 15 6.22 0.03 -3.01
CA PRO A 15 5.77 -1.36 -3.21
C PRO A 15 6.54 -2.37 -2.35
N PHE A 16 7.83 -2.14 -2.14
CA PHE A 16 8.67 -2.99 -1.28
C PHE A 16 8.33 -2.86 0.20
N VAL A 17 7.98 -1.66 0.67
CA VAL A 17 7.51 -1.45 2.05
C VAL A 17 6.22 -2.23 2.30
N TYR A 18 5.25 -2.12 1.39
CA TYR A 18 3.96 -2.82 1.51
C TYR A 18 4.12 -4.33 1.41
N TRP A 19 4.95 -4.79 0.48
CA TRP A 19 5.33 -6.20 0.39
C TRP A 19 5.92 -6.72 1.69
N PHE A 20 6.77 -5.94 2.36
CA PHE A 20 7.34 -6.34 3.65
C PHE A 20 6.28 -6.37 4.76
N VAL A 21 5.31 -5.45 4.74
CA VAL A 21 4.16 -5.48 5.66
C VAL A 21 3.29 -6.72 5.41
N GLU A 22 3.01 -7.07 4.16
CA GLU A 22 2.31 -8.30 3.78
C GLU A 22 3.04 -9.54 4.33
N LEU A 23 4.37 -9.59 4.19
CA LEU A 23 5.19 -10.67 4.75
C LEU A 23 5.07 -10.75 6.27
N ILE A 24 5.16 -9.62 6.97
CA ILE A 24 4.99 -9.57 8.44
C ILE A 24 3.59 -10.05 8.82
N GLN A 25 2.56 -9.53 8.17
CA GLN A 25 1.17 -9.91 8.43
C GLN A 25 0.98 -11.42 8.25
N ASN A 26 1.57 -12.02 7.21
CA ASN A 26 1.44 -13.44 6.97
C ASN A 26 2.15 -14.29 8.03
N ASN A 27 3.31 -13.85 8.52
CA ASN A 27 4.03 -14.48 9.63
C ASN A 27 3.28 -14.34 10.96
N LEU A 28 2.72 -13.16 11.26
CA LEU A 28 1.89 -12.96 12.44
C LEU A 28 0.64 -13.84 12.40
N TYR A 29 0.00 -13.94 11.23
CA TYR A 29 -1.16 -14.81 11.04
C TYR A 29 -0.81 -16.29 11.28
N LEU A 30 0.37 -16.75 10.86
CA LEU A 30 0.89 -18.08 11.20
C LEU A 30 1.02 -18.28 12.70
N LEU A 31 1.63 -17.32 13.42
CA LEU A 31 1.83 -17.43 14.87
C LEU A 31 0.51 -17.51 15.65
N VAL A 32 -0.52 -16.82 15.18
CA VAL A 32 -1.83 -16.77 15.86
C VAL A 32 -2.72 -17.96 15.49
N THR A 33 -2.69 -18.41 14.23
CA THR A 33 -3.67 -19.39 13.71
C THR A 33 -3.09 -20.76 13.39
N GLY A 34 -1.76 -20.92 13.44
CA GLY A 34 -1.05 -22.14 13.05
C GLY A 34 -0.97 -22.36 11.53
N SER A 35 -1.35 -21.38 10.71
CA SER A 35 -1.32 -21.47 9.25
C SER A 35 -1.05 -20.11 8.62
N TYR A 36 -0.50 -20.05 7.41
CA TYR A 36 -0.39 -18.79 6.67
C TYR A 36 -1.76 -18.28 6.19
N GLY A 37 -1.93 -16.96 6.19
CA GLY A 37 -3.14 -16.28 5.72
C GLY A 37 -3.17 -16.18 4.21
N TRP A 38 -2.05 -15.78 3.62
CA TRP A 38 -1.78 -15.75 2.18
C TRP A 38 -0.97 -16.97 1.75
N ILE A 39 -1.38 -17.60 0.66
CA ILE A 39 -0.72 -18.76 0.08
C ILE A 39 -0.38 -18.45 -1.37
N TYR A 40 0.85 -18.75 -1.77
CA TYR A 40 1.41 -18.52 -3.10
C TYR A 40 1.99 -19.84 -3.66
N PRO A 41 1.16 -20.83 -4.07
CA PRO A 41 1.61 -22.11 -4.61
C PRO A 41 2.59 -22.05 -5.80
N THR A 42 2.59 -21.00 -6.62
CA THR A 42 3.62 -20.80 -7.68
C THR A 42 4.97 -20.34 -7.13
N SER A 43 5.01 -19.84 -5.89
CA SER A 43 6.24 -19.46 -5.23
C SER A 43 6.92 -20.69 -4.61
N PRO A 44 8.27 -20.82 -4.72
CA PRO A 44 9.00 -21.89 -4.04
C PRO A 44 8.86 -21.83 -2.51
N TYR A 45 8.45 -20.69 -1.97
CA TYR A 45 8.24 -20.50 -0.55
C TYR A 45 6.82 -20.81 -0.10
N ASN A 46 5.82 -20.82 -0.99
CA ASN A 46 4.40 -21.02 -0.69
C ASN A 46 3.72 -19.98 0.22
N TYR A 47 4.46 -19.17 0.99
CA TYR A 47 3.91 -18.18 1.94
C TYR A 47 4.35 -16.73 1.65
N PHE A 48 5.15 -16.49 0.62
CA PHE A 48 5.40 -15.17 0.07
C PHE A 48 5.85 -15.27 -1.39
N THR A 49 5.72 -14.20 -2.16
CA THR A 49 6.29 -14.09 -3.51
C THR A 49 6.72 -12.66 -3.79
N PHE A 50 7.80 -12.47 -4.56
CA PHE A 50 8.15 -11.14 -5.06
C PHE A 50 7.18 -10.65 -6.16
N ASP A 51 6.39 -11.54 -6.76
CA ASP A 51 5.42 -11.14 -7.76
C ASP A 51 4.32 -10.22 -7.20
N SER A 52 4.00 -10.31 -5.90
CA SER A 52 3.03 -9.42 -5.26
C SER A 52 3.52 -7.97 -5.19
N VAL A 53 4.84 -7.72 -5.35
CA VAL A 53 5.37 -6.35 -5.50
C VAL A 53 4.77 -5.64 -6.72
N LYS A 54 4.48 -6.37 -7.81
CA LYS A 54 3.84 -5.81 -9.01
C LYS A 54 2.43 -5.31 -8.68
N SER A 55 1.68 -6.09 -7.89
CA SER A 55 0.37 -5.71 -7.39
C SER A 55 0.45 -4.47 -6.51
N TRP A 56 1.42 -4.42 -5.60
CA TRP A 56 1.67 -3.26 -4.73
C TRP A 56 2.12 -2.01 -5.49
N ALA A 57 2.67 -2.13 -6.71
CA ALA A 57 3.04 -1.00 -7.55
C ALA A 57 1.82 -0.20 -8.07
N ILE A 58 0.64 -0.81 -8.14
CA ILE A 58 -0.60 -0.13 -8.53
C ILE A 58 -1.02 0.87 -7.45
N MET A 59 -0.80 0.52 -6.17
CA MET A 59 -1.24 1.30 -5.02
C MET A 59 -0.69 2.75 -5.00
N PRO A 60 0.63 3.02 -5.08
CA PRO A 60 1.12 4.40 -5.06
C PRO A 60 0.61 5.23 -6.25
N ILE A 61 0.37 4.61 -7.41
CA ILE A 61 -0.21 5.30 -8.57
C ILE A 61 -1.65 5.73 -8.26
N LEU A 62 -2.48 4.78 -7.80
CA LEU A 62 -3.88 5.02 -7.45
C LEU A 62 -4.01 6.05 -6.33
N PHE A 63 -3.29 5.83 -5.23
CA PHE A 63 -3.40 6.66 -4.03
C PHE A 63 -2.91 8.07 -4.32
N PHE A 64 -1.75 8.22 -4.98
CA PHE A 64 -1.24 9.54 -5.33
C PHE A 64 -2.20 10.28 -6.26
N THR A 65 -2.82 9.59 -7.23
CA THR A 65 -3.82 10.17 -8.13
C THR A 65 -5.02 10.71 -7.34
N ILE A 66 -5.56 9.93 -6.39
CA ILE A 66 -6.67 10.36 -5.52
C ILE A 66 -6.27 11.56 -4.69
N TYR A 67 -5.09 11.55 -4.07
CA TYR A 67 -4.61 12.69 -3.28
C TYR A 67 -4.43 13.94 -4.14
N TYR A 68 -3.71 13.81 -5.25
CA TYR A 68 -3.29 14.93 -6.09
C TYR A 68 -4.46 15.59 -6.82
N PHE A 69 -5.37 14.81 -7.40
CA PHE A 69 -6.46 15.35 -8.21
C PHE A 69 -7.77 15.55 -7.46
N PHE A 70 -7.96 14.90 -6.30
CA PHE A 70 -9.23 14.93 -5.60
C PHE A 70 -9.12 15.43 -4.16
N LEU A 71 -8.37 14.76 -3.28
CA LEU A 71 -8.40 15.09 -1.85
C LEU A 71 -7.76 16.45 -1.53
N ILE A 72 -6.59 16.75 -2.11
CA ILE A 72 -5.87 18.01 -1.88
C ILE A 72 -6.64 19.21 -2.45
N PRO A 73 -7.07 19.20 -3.74
CA PRO A 73 -7.80 20.35 -4.30
C PRO A 73 -9.12 20.63 -3.59
N LYS A 74 -9.83 19.58 -3.16
CA LYS A 74 -11.12 19.70 -2.46
C LYS A 74 -10.99 19.88 -0.95
N LYS A 75 -9.77 19.92 -0.41
CA LYS A 75 -9.50 20.07 1.04
C LYS A 75 -10.32 19.08 1.89
N ILE A 76 -10.42 17.83 1.42
CA ILE A 76 -11.17 16.79 2.11
C ILE A 76 -10.54 16.53 3.48
N ASN A 77 -11.37 16.33 4.51
CA ASN A 77 -10.91 15.94 5.83
C ASN A 77 -10.03 14.68 5.73
N ILE A 78 -8.92 14.65 6.46
CA ILE A 78 -7.94 13.58 6.36
C ILE A 78 -8.50 12.18 6.66
N TRP A 79 -9.37 12.05 7.67
CA TRP A 79 -9.99 10.77 8.02
C TRP A 79 -10.93 10.28 6.92
N LEU A 80 -11.72 11.19 6.35
CA LEU A 80 -12.54 10.90 5.18
C LEU A 80 -11.67 10.55 3.96
N GLY A 81 -10.52 11.21 3.81
CA GLY A 81 -9.52 10.89 2.80
C GLY A 81 -9.00 9.45 2.93
N PHE A 82 -8.68 9.01 4.15
CA PHE A 82 -8.27 7.62 4.39
C PHE A 82 -9.36 6.61 4.01
N VAL A 83 -10.61 6.90 4.35
CA VAL A 83 -11.75 6.06 3.97
C VAL A 83 -11.90 6.00 2.44
N ILE A 84 -11.85 7.14 1.75
CA ILE A 84 -11.97 7.21 0.28
C ILE A 84 -10.84 6.45 -0.39
N THR A 85 -9.60 6.72 -0.01
CA THR A 85 -8.41 6.08 -0.59
C THR A 85 -8.38 4.58 -0.29
N GLY A 86 -8.69 4.18 0.95
CA GLY A 86 -8.79 2.77 1.33
C GLY A 86 -9.90 2.05 0.56
N THR A 87 -11.08 2.68 0.40
CA THR A 87 -12.16 2.14 -0.42
C THR A 87 -11.73 1.95 -1.87
N ALA A 88 -11.02 2.91 -2.45
CA ALA A 88 -10.53 2.79 -3.82
C ALA A 88 -9.50 1.65 -3.97
N GLY A 89 -8.58 1.50 -3.01
CA GLY A 89 -7.63 0.39 -2.96
C GLY A 89 -8.34 -0.97 -2.89
N TYR A 90 -9.27 -1.11 -1.94
CA TYR A 90 -10.10 -2.28 -1.76
C TYR A 90 -10.87 -2.68 -3.03
N VAL A 91 -11.54 -1.71 -3.67
CA VAL A 91 -12.27 -1.94 -4.93
C VAL A 91 -11.31 -2.32 -6.06
N THR A 92 -10.14 -1.69 -6.12
CA THR A 92 -9.13 -2.00 -7.15
C THR A 92 -8.60 -3.42 -6.99
N GLU A 93 -8.27 -3.85 -5.77
CA GLU A 93 -7.86 -5.22 -5.50
C GLU A 93 -8.93 -6.23 -5.92
N PHE A 94 -10.20 -5.93 -5.61
CA PHE A 94 -11.32 -6.77 -6.06
C PHE A 94 -11.38 -6.88 -7.59
N ILE A 95 -11.30 -5.75 -8.30
CA ILE A 95 -11.38 -5.72 -9.77
C ILE A 95 -10.19 -6.46 -10.38
N VAL A 96 -8.98 -6.16 -9.93
CA VAL A 96 -7.79 -6.79 -10.51
C VAL A 96 -7.73 -8.27 -10.14
N GLY A 97 -8.09 -8.65 -8.91
CA GLY A 97 -8.23 -10.04 -8.51
C GLY A 97 -9.25 -10.81 -9.36
N TYR A 98 -10.41 -10.21 -9.65
CA TYR A 98 -11.41 -10.78 -10.55
C TYR A 98 -10.87 -10.95 -11.97
N VAL A 99 -10.25 -9.90 -12.53
CA VAL A 99 -9.67 -9.92 -13.88
C VAL A 99 -8.57 -10.97 -14.00
N SER A 100 -7.63 -11.02 -13.06
CA SER A 100 -6.59 -12.04 -13.03
C SER A 100 -7.20 -13.44 -13.02
N ALA A 101 -8.15 -13.71 -12.11
CA ALA A 101 -8.71 -15.05 -11.94
C ALA A 101 -9.59 -15.50 -13.12
N VAL A 102 -10.43 -14.62 -13.65
CA VAL A 102 -11.46 -14.97 -14.65
C VAL A 102 -10.96 -14.80 -16.07
N ILE A 103 -10.17 -13.76 -16.36
CA ILE A 103 -9.76 -13.42 -17.72
C ILE A 103 -8.39 -14.03 -18.03
N PHE A 104 -7.41 -13.81 -17.15
CA PHE A 104 -6.05 -14.26 -17.40
C PHE A 104 -5.80 -15.69 -16.91
N HIS A 105 -6.74 -16.26 -16.14
CA HIS A 105 -6.53 -17.52 -15.42
C HIS A 105 -5.25 -17.49 -14.57
N GLU A 106 -4.88 -16.29 -14.15
CA GLU A 106 -3.73 -15.96 -13.33
C GLU A 106 -4.21 -15.65 -11.93
N THR A 107 -3.28 -15.76 -11.01
CA THR A 107 -3.59 -15.77 -9.60
C THR A 107 -2.89 -14.62 -8.92
N MET A 108 -3.65 -13.58 -8.60
CA MET A 108 -3.05 -12.39 -8.00
C MET A 108 -2.45 -12.68 -6.61
N GLN A 109 -3.02 -13.65 -5.87
CA GLN A 109 -2.54 -14.25 -4.60
C GLN A 109 -3.14 -15.67 -4.37
N GLU A 110 -3.18 -16.46 -5.45
CA GLU A 110 -3.57 -17.89 -5.56
C GLU A 110 -4.74 -18.43 -4.72
N TRP A 111 -5.92 -18.19 -5.28
CA TRP A 111 -7.20 -18.76 -4.87
C TRP A 111 -7.34 -20.19 -5.40
N PRO A 112 -7.78 -21.20 -4.61
CA PRO A 112 -8.76 -21.15 -3.52
C PRO A 112 -8.23 -21.67 -2.16
N ASN A 113 -6.96 -21.47 -1.80
CA ASN A 113 -6.43 -22.02 -0.55
C ASN A 113 -6.11 -20.98 0.53
N SER A 114 -5.93 -19.69 0.19
CA SER A 114 -5.66 -18.62 1.16
C SER A 114 -6.81 -18.44 2.16
N LYS A 115 -6.53 -18.34 3.46
CA LYS A 115 -7.59 -18.15 4.49
C LYS A 115 -8.17 -16.74 4.50
N LEU A 116 -7.45 -15.80 3.91
CA LEU A 116 -7.89 -14.42 3.68
C LEU A 116 -8.54 -14.25 2.29
N LYS A 117 -9.20 -15.30 1.77
CA LYS A 117 -9.94 -15.30 0.48
C LYS A 117 -10.80 -14.05 0.35
N PHE A 118 -10.60 -13.30 -0.75
CA PHE A 118 -11.39 -12.11 -1.08
C PHE A 118 -11.51 -11.15 0.12
N VAL A 119 -10.84 -10.00 0.01
CA VAL A 119 -11.48 -8.68 0.05
C VAL A 119 -12.87 -8.57 0.76
N GLY A 120 -13.89 -9.39 0.51
CA GLY A 120 -15.27 -9.29 1.04
C GLY A 120 -15.54 -9.25 2.56
N GLY A 121 -14.52 -9.30 3.43
CA GLY A 121 -14.68 -9.12 4.86
C GLY A 121 -14.39 -7.70 5.34
N ILE A 122 -15.07 -7.27 6.40
CA ILE A 122 -14.77 -5.98 7.06
C ILE A 122 -13.30 -5.86 7.49
N GLY A 123 -12.64 -6.98 7.80
CA GLY A 123 -11.22 -7.01 8.15
C GLY A 123 -10.30 -6.52 7.03
N SER A 124 -10.47 -7.02 5.81
CA SER A 124 -9.67 -6.60 4.65
C SER A 124 -9.93 -5.13 4.30
N TYR A 125 -11.19 -4.68 4.43
CA TYR A 125 -11.51 -3.27 4.26
C TYR A 125 -10.81 -2.36 5.28
N ILE A 126 -10.74 -2.78 6.54
CA ILE A 126 -9.99 -2.05 7.58
C ILE A 126 -8.50 -2.02 7.26
N LEU A 127 -7.91 -3.12 6.78
CA LEU A 127 -6.51 -3.14 6.36
C LEU A 127 -6.23 -2.13 5.25
N TRP A 128 -7.10 -2.02 4.25
CA TRP A 128 -6.97 -1.00 3.20
C TRP A 128 -7.07 0.44 3.70
N ILE A 129 -7.85 0.70 4.76
CA ILE A 129 -7.85 2.02 5.43
C ILE A 129 -6.51 2.26 6.13
N LEU A 130 -5.94 1.24 6.80
CA LEU A 130 -4.63 1.34 7.43
C LEU A 130 -3.51 1.54 6.40
N ASP A 131 -3.62 0.92 5.23
CA ASP A 131 -2.74 1.15 4.09
C ASP A 131 -2.85 2.61 3.63
N ALA A 132 -4.05 3.18 3.52
CA ALA A 132 -4.21 4.60 3.20
C ALA A 132 -3.55 5.52 4.24
N VAL A 133 -3.60 5.17 5.52
CA VAL A 133 -2.91 5.89 6.61
C VAL A 133 -1.40 5.77 6.46
N MET A 134 -0.88 4.55 6.28
CA MET A 134 0.55 4.29 6.13
C MET A 134 1.10 5.00 4.90
N TYR A 135 0.39 4.96 3.78
CA TYR A 135 0.76 5.69 2.57
C TYR A 135 0.85 7.19 2.82
N TYR A 136 -0.15 7.77 3.51
CA TYR A 136 -0.10 9.19 3.85
C TYR A 136 1.13 9.53 4.69
N TRP A 137 1.46 8.66 5.65
CA TRP A 137 2.66 8.81 6.47
C TRP A 137 3.94 8.77 5.64
N LEU A 138 4.09 7.78 4.76
CA LEU A 138 5.28 7.60 3.92
C LEU A 138 5.46 8.74 2.91
N VAL A 139 4.37 9.22 2.30
CA VAL A 139 4.45 10.16 1.18
C VAL A 139 4.38 11.63 1.60
N PHE A 140 3.59 11.95 2.63
CA PHE A 140 3.37 13.35 3.01
C PHE A 140 3.98 13.68 4.37
N LYS A 141 3.79 12.84 5.39
CA LYS A 141 4.19 13.18 6.76
C LYS A 141 5.70 13.03 6.99
N MET A 142 6.27 11.89 6.62
CA MET A 142 7.69 11.58 6.83
C MET A 142 8.62 12.53 6.08
N PRO A 143 8.42 12.82 4.78
CA PRO A 143 9.27 13.77 4.06
C PRO A 143 9.19 15.18 4.66
N LYS A 144 8.00 15.60 5.10
CA LYS A 144 7.81 16.89 5.80
C LYS A 144 8.62 16.92 7.09
N LEU A 145 8.47 15.93 7.97
CA LEU A 145 9.22 15.84 9.23
C LEU A 145 10.73 15.81 9.01
N LEU A 146 11.20 15.05 8.02
CA LEU A 146 12.62 15.01 7.66
C LEU A 146 13.11 16.40 7.21
N SER A 147 12.35 17.07 6.35
CA SER A 147 12.72 18.41 5.87
C SER A 147 12.77 19.47 6.98
N GLU A 148 11.86 19.40 7.96
CA GLU A 148 11.82 20.30 9.11
C GLU A 148 13.03 20.07 10.04
N ASN A 149 13.35 18.79 10.31
CA ASN A 149 14.48 18.41 11.17
C ASN A 149 15.85 18.68 10.53
N LEU A 150 15.96 18.62 9.21
CA LEU A 150 17.20 18.96 8.50
C LEU A 150 17.43 20.48 8.45
N LYS A 151 16.37 21.28 8.27
CA LYS A 151 16.46 22.76 8.29
C LYS A 151 16.77 23.31 9.69
N GLY A 152 16.29 22.66 10.76
CA GLY A 152 16.60 23.03 12.14
C GLY A 152 18.07 22.83 12.57
N LYS A 153 18.92 22.25 11.71
CA LYS A 153 20.36 22.01 11.97
C LYS A 153 21.30 23.00 11.28
N GLU A 154 20.80 24.02 10.56
CA GLU A 154 21.68 25.05 10.03
C GLU A 154 22.32 25.84 11.18
N PRO A 155 23.67 25.85 11.31
CA PRO A 155 24.33 26.62 12.35
C PRO A 155 24.02 28.10 12.13
N LYS A 156 23.49 28.78 13.15
CA LYS A 156 23.32 30.23 13.13
C LYS A 156 24.66 30.86 12.77
N GLN A 157 24.72 31.57 11.64
CA GLN A 157 25.89 32.37 11.29
C GLN A 157 26.21 33.28 12.49
N PRO A 158 27.48 33.35 12.93
CA PRO A 158 27.86 34.26 13.99
C PRO A 158 27.56 35.68 13.53
N SER A 159 26.79 36.41 14.35
CA SER A 159 26.55 37.84 14.15
C SER A 159 27.89 38.57 14.09
N LYS A 160 28.16 39.23 12.97
CA LYS A 160 29.26 40.19 12.85
C LYS A 160 28.93 41.47 13.59
#